data_AF-A0A1L9GYV7-F1
#
_entry.id   AF-A0A1L9GYV7-F1
#
_cell.length_a   1.000
_cell.length_b   1.000
_cell.length_c   1.000
_cell.angle_alpha   90.00
_cell.angle_beta   90.00
_cell.angle_gamma   90.00
#
_symmetry.space_group_name_H-M   'P 1'
#
loop_
_entity.id
_entity.type
_entity.pdbx_description
1 polymer ?
#
loop_
_entity_poly.entity_id
_entity_poly.type
_entity_poly.pdbx_seq_one_letter_code
_entity_poly.pdbx_strand_id
1 'polypeptide(L)'
;MIKNKMKRFLTLAGLHIFTLGLLVWPIGGKLLAETGPVDSGGVLQNPLKADTFLELLDLLLGAVVQVGLVVVTFFIIYAGFLFVKAQGSPDGLKNAKGAIKWTIIGSAIVLGAYAIKEIIYNTVSGLTTGL
;
A
#
# COMPACT_ATOMS: atom_id res chain seq x y z
N MET A 1 -27.02 -3.40 33.80
CA MET A 1 -27.19 -4.26 32.60
C MET A 1 -26.44 -3.76 31.34
N ILE A 2 -26.24 -2.44 31.16
CA ILE A 2 -25.64 -1.84 29.93
C ILE A 2 -24.10 -1.99 29.85
N LYS A 3 -23.39 -1.99 30.98
CA LYS A 3 -21.91 -2.08 31.01
C LYS A 3 -21.37 -3.39 30.42
N ASN A 4 -22.09 -4.51 30.55
CA ASN A 4 -21.69 -5.79 29.94
C ASN A 4 -21.99 -5.88 28.43
N LYS A 5 -22.98 -5.13 27.93
CA LYS A 5 -23.22 -5.04 26.48
C LYS A 5 -22.08 -4.29 25.78
N MET A 6 -21.57 -3.22 26.39
CA MET A 6 -20.50 -2.40 25.81
C MET A 6 -19.15 -3.13 25.77
N LYS A 7 -18.81 -3.88 26.83
CA LYS A 7 -17.58 -4.71 26.83
C LYS A 7 -17.62 -5.80 25.75
N ARG A 8 -18.78 -6.45 25.54
CA ARG A 8 -18.97 -7.47 24.50
C ARG A 8 -18.86 -6.90 23.09
N PHE A 9 -19.34 -5.67 22.87
CA PHE A 9 -19.22 -4.98 21.59
C PHE A 9 -17.77 -4.60 21.27
N LEU A 10 -17.01 -4.11 22.27
CA LEU A 10 -15.59 -3.79 22.11
C LEU A 10 -14.73 -5.02 21.83
N THR A 11 -15.01 -6.16 22.47
CA THR A 11 -14.31 -7.43 22.18
C THR A 11 -14.67 -8.02 20.82
N LEU A 12 -15.92 -7.86 20.34
CA LEU A 12 -16.36 -8.34 19.02
C LEU A 12 -15.82 -7.46 17.88
N ALA A 13 -15.77 -6.14 18.06
CA ALA A 13 -15.19 -5.22 17.08
C ALA A 13 -13.68 -5.45 16.90
N GLY A 14 -12.95 -5.67 18.01
CA GLY A 14 -11.52 -6.01 17.96
C GLY A 14 -11.24 -7.36 17.28
N LEU A 15 -12.08 -8.36 17.52
CA LEU A 15 -11.96 -9.69 16.89
C LEU A 15 -12.19 -9.62 15.38
N HIS A 16 -13.13 -8.80 14.91
CA HIS A 16 -13.39 -8.63 13.48
C HIS A 16 -12.27 -7.88 12.75
N ILE A 17 -11.64 -6.88 13.39
CA ILE A 17 -10.46 -6.20 12.84
C ILE A 17 -9.27 -7.17 12.72
N PHE A 18 -9.10 -8.07 13.70
CA PHE A 18 -8.07 -9.11 13.66
C PHE A 18 -8.34 -10.18 12.58
N THR A 19 -9.61 -10.59 12.39
CA THR A 19 -9.98 -11.55 11.33
C THR A 19 -9.90 -10.95 9.92
N LEU A 20 -10.19 -9.65 9.75
CA LEU A 20 -10.00 -8.97 8.47
C LEU A 20 -8.52 -8.82 8.12
N GLY A 21 -7.65 -8.56 9.12
CA GLY A 21 -6.19 -8.59 8.93
C GLY A 21 -5.67 -9.97 8.50
N LEU A 22 -6.24 -11.05 9.04
CA LEU A 22 -5.93 -12.43 8.65
C LEU A 22 -6.47 -12.85 7.28
N LEU A 23 -7.57 -12.24 6.80
CA LEU A 23 -8.10 -12.47 5.46
C LEU A 23 -7.30 -11.71 4.38
N VAL A 24 -6.62 -10.63 4.77
CA VAL A 24 -5.66 -9.90 3.92
C VAL A 24 -4.27 -10.56 3.92
N TRP A 25 -3.91 -11.32 4.96
CA TRP A 25 -2.65 -12.10 5.05
C TRP A 25 -2.38 -13.02 3.83
N PRO A 26 -3.35 -13.77 3.27
CA PRO A 26 -3.10 -14.57 2.06
C PRO A 26 -2.94 -13.74 0.78
N ILE A 27 -3.43 -12.49 0.75
CA ILE A 27 -3.24 -11.59 -0.40
C ILE A 27 -1.83 -10.96 -0.37
N GLY A 28 -1.26 -10.72 0.82
CA GLY A 28 0.13 -10.29 1.00
C GLY A 28 1.16 -11.43 1.06
N GLY A 29 0.76 -12.64 1.46
CA GLY A 29 1.66 -13.80 1.63
C GLY A 29 2.14 -14.42 0.33
N LYS A 30 1.37 -14.29 -0.76
CA LYS A 30 1.83 -14.67 -2.11
C LYS A 30 2.89 -13.72 -2.68
N LEU A 31 3.16 -12.59 -2.03
CA LEU A 31 4.22 -11.65 -2.41
C LEU A 31 5.55 -11.89 -1.67
N LEU A 32 5.61 -12.82 -0.70
CA LEU A 32 6.80 -13.07 0.12
C LEU A 32 7.36 -14.50 0.05
N ALA A 33 6.84 -15.35 -0.82
CA ALA A 33 7.34 -16.72 -0.97
C ALA A 33 7.54 -17.13 -2.43
N GLU A 34 8.48 -16.47 -3.11
CA GLU A 34 9.28 -17.13 -4.14
C GLU A 34 10.67 -17.40 -3.56
N THR A 35 10.84 -18.54 -2.89
CA THR A 35 12.16 -19.18 -2.89
C THR A 35 12.16 -20.07 -4.12
N GLY A 36 12.66 -19.51 -5.23
CA GLY A 36 12.97 -20.30 -6.42
C GLY A 36 14.01 -21.38 -6.08
N PRO A 37 14.19 -22.38 -6.96
CA PRO A 37 15.16 -23.46 -6.75
C PRO A 37 16.54 -22.88 -6.42
N VAL A 38 17.14 -23.34 -5.30
CA VAL A 38 18.53 -23.02 -4.98
C VAL A 38 19.40 -23.92 -5.85
N ASP A 39 19.82 -23.38 -6.99
CA ASP A 39 20.83 -23.99 -7.83
C ASP A 39 22.17 -23.98 -7.08
N SER A 40 22.50 -25.14 -6.53
CA SER A 40 23.76 -25.39 -5.84
C SER A 40 24.88 -25.49 -6.88
N GLY A 41 25.39 -24.34 -7.29
CA GLY A 41 26.59 -24.26 -8.13
C GLY A 41 27.00 -22.82 -8.37
N GLY A 42 28.02 -22.35 -7.64
CA GLY A 42 29.02 -21.33 -8.01
C GLY A 42 28.70 -20.15 -8.95
N VAL A 43 27.44 -19.73 -9.11
CA VAL A 43 27.02 -18.61 -9.93
C VAL A 43 26.36 -17.60 -9.00
N LEU A 44 26.75 -16.32 -9.11
CA LEU A 44 26.15 -15.24 -8.34
C LEU A 44 24.67 -15.12 -8.74
N GLN A 45 23.78 -15.66 -7.90
CA GLN A 45 22.33 -15.53 -8.07
C GLN A 45 21.93 -14.07 -7.86
N ASN A 46 21.27 -13.45 -8.84
CA ASN A 46 20.84 -12.06 -8.77
C ASN A 46 19.85 -11.87 -7.60
N PRO A 47 20.23 -11.18 -6.50
CA PRO A 47 19.36 -11.02 -5.33
C PRO A 47 18.14 -10.11 -5.63
N LEU A 48 18.16 -9.41 -6.76
CA LEU A 48 17.05 -8.59 -7.24
C LEU A 48 16.02 -9.41 -8.02
N LYS A 49 16.33 -10.67 -8.41
CA LYS A 49 15.43 -11.58 -9.17
C LYS A 49 14.75 -10.95 -10.40
N ALA A 50 15.37 -9.93 -10.98
CA ALA A 50 14.88 -9.22 -12.15
C ALA A 50 15.90 -9.39 -13.26
N ASP A 51 15.51 -10.11 -14.31
CA ASP A 51 16.37 -10.41 -15.45
C ASP A 51 16.07 -9.47 -16.64
N THR A 52 14.96 -8.72 -16.56
CA THR A 52 14.57 -7.70 -17.54
C THR A 52 14.33 -6.34 -16.90
N PHE A 53 14.43 -5.27 -17.72
CA PHE A 53 14.14 -3.90 -17.28
C PHE A 53 12.70 -3.74 -16.75
N LEU A 54 11.74 -4.46 -17.35
CA LEU A 54 10.34 -4.42 -16.93
C LEU A 54 10.14 -5.06 -15.55
N GLU A 55 10.77 -6.21 -15.30
CA GLU A 55 10.74 -6.86 -13.98
C GLU A 55 11.39 -5.99 -12.90
N LEU A 56 12.49 -5.30 -13.22
CA LEU A 56 13.11 -4.38 -12.28
C LEU A 56 12.19 -3.18 -11.99
N LEU A 57 11.52 -2.65 -13.00
CA LEU A 57 10.54 -1.57 -12.84
C LEU A 57 9.36 -2.03 -11.97
N ASP A 58 8.82 -3.23 -12.20
CA ASP A 58 7.72 -3.79 -11.43
C ASP A 58 8.11 -4.06 -9.97
N LEU A 59 9.32 -4.58 -9.72
CA LEU A 59 9.83 -4.79 -8.38
C LEU A 59 9.98 -3.47 -7.61
N LEU A 60 10.57 -2.45 -8.25
CA LEU A 60 10.76 -1.14 -7.63
C LEU A 60 9.43 -0.43 -7.38
N LEU A 61 8.54 -0.37 -8.38
CA LEU A 61 7.24 0.26 -8.20
C LEU A 61 6.36 -0.51 -7.22
N GLY A 62 6.42 -1.85 -7.21
CA GLY A 62 5.74 -2.69 -6.23
C GLY A 62 6.16 -2.35 -4.81
N ALA A 63 7.46 -2.25 -4.56
CA ALA A 63 8.01 -1.85 -3.27
C ALA A 63 7.57 -0.42 -2.88
N VAL A 64 7.64 0.53 -3.81
CA VAL A 64 7.23 1.92 -3.57
C VAL A 64 5.73 2.02 -3.28
N VAL A 65 4.87 1.32 -4.02
CA VAL A 65 3.42 1.31 -3.79
C VAL A 65 3.08 0.66 -2.46
N GLN A 66 3.73 -0.45 -2.11
CA GLN A 66 3.51 -1.12 -0.83
C GLN A 66 3.81 -0.21 0.35
N VAL A 67 4.97 0.47 0.34
CA VAL A 67 5.32 1.45 1.39
C VAL A 67 4.41 2.68 1.30
N GLY A 68 4.13 3.14 0.09
CA GLY A 68 3.28 4.30 -0.19
C GLY A 68 1.88 4.16 0.38
N LEU A 69 1.26 2.98 0.28
CA LEU A 69 -0.08 2.72 0.83
C LEU A 69 -0.11 2.83 2.36
N VAL A 70 0.89 2.29 3.04
CA VAL A 70 1.03 2.39 4.49
C VAL A 70 1.19 3.86 4.90
N VAL A 71 2.09 4.57 4.23
CA VAL A 71 2.37 5.99 4.48
C VAL A 71 1.13 6.88 4.24
N VAL A 72 0.43 6.69 3.12
CA VAL A 72 -0.81 7.41 2.79
C VAL A 72 -1.86 7.18 3.87
N THR A 73 -2.03 5.93 4.33
CA THR A 73 -2.98 5.59 5.39
C THR A 73 -2.70 6.37 6.67
N PHE A 74 -1.43 6.43 7.10
CA PHE A 74 -1.02 7.22 8.26
C PHE A 74 -1.32 8.72 8.08
N PHE A 75 -1.06 9.28 6.90
CA PHE A 75 -1.34 10.68 6.61
C PHE A 75 -2.84 11.00 6.60
N ILE A 76 -3.69 10.11 6.10
CA ILE A 76 -5.15 10.27 6.16
C ILE A 76 -5.62 10.32 7.63
N ILE A 77 -5.13 9.40 8.46
CA ILE A 77 -5.46 9.37 9.91
C ILE A 77 -5.00 10.67 10.59
N TYR A 78 -3.77 11.10 10.33
CA TYR A 78 -3.21 12.33 10.89
C TYR A 78 -4.02 13.56 10.48
N ALA A 79 -4.40 13.65 9.21
CA ALA A 79 -5.19 14.76 8.71
C ALA A 79 -6.61 14.76 9.32
N GLY A 80 -7.23 13.58 9.48
CA GLY A 80 -8.50 13.42 10.20
C GLY A 80 -8.41 13.85 11.66
N PHE A 81 -7.34 13.47 12.37
CA PHE A 81 -7.09 13.94 13.73
C PHE A 81 -6.93 15.46 13.78
N LEU A 82 -6.27 16.07 12.80
CA LEU A 82 -6.08 17.52 12.74
C LEU A 82 -7.41 18.27 12.54
N PHE A 83 -8.36 17.69 11.79
CA PHE A 83 -9.73 18.21 11.67
C PHE A 83 -10.48 18.18 12.99
N VAL A 84 -10.38 17.08 13.75
CA VAL A 84 -11.03 16.97 15.07
C VAL A 84 -10.39 17.94 16.08
N LYS A 85 -9.06 18.02 16.09
CA LYS A 85 -8.29 18.91 16.98
C LYS A 85 -8.58 20.39 16.70
N ALA A 86 -8.88 20.76 15.46
CA ALA A 86 -9.11 22.15 15.09
C ALA A 86 -10.35 22.76 15.78
N GLN A 87 -11.35 21.95 16.15
CA GLN A 87 -12.57 22.39 16.85
C GLN A 87 -13.27 23.61 16.23
N GLY A 88 -13.12 23.82 14.91
CA GLY A 88 -13.69 24.97 14.20
C GLY A 88 -12.86 26.25 14.23
N SER A 89 -11.67 26.26 14.86
CA SER A 89 -10.74 27.39 14.78
C SER A 89 -10.27 27.59 13.32
N PRO A 90 -10.24 28.84 12.81
CA PRO A 90 -9.82 29.12 11.43
C PRO A 90 -8.42 28.59 11.11
N ASP A 91 -7.47 28.78 12.03
CA ASP A 91 -6.08 28.35 11.85
C ASP A 91 -5.93 26.83 11.88
N GLY A 92 -6.61 26.15 12.81
CA GLY A 92 -6.61 24.69 12.87
C GLY A 92 -7.21 24.07 11.61
N LEU A 93 -8.29 24.65 11.09
CA LEU A 93 -8.96 24.16 9.90
C LEU A 93 -8.13 24.41 8.63
N LYS A 94 -7.39 25.53 8.57
CA LYS A 94 -6.42 25.81 7.49
C LYS A 94 -5.33 24.74 7.45
N ASN A 95 -4.79 24.38 8.61
CA ASN A 95 -3.76 23.34 8.72
C ASN A 95 -4.31 21.95 8.36
N ALA A 96 -5.50 21.59 8.84
CA ALA A 96 -6.17 20.33 8.52
C ALA A 96 -6.43 20.17 7.01
N LYS A 97 -6.92 21.23 6.36
CA LYS A 97 -7.09 21.27 4.90
C LYS A 97 -5.75 21.15 4.17
N GLY A 98 -4.70 21.79 4.67
CA GLY A 98 -3.35 21.66 4.12
C GLY A 98 -2.87 20.21 4.15
N ALA A 99 -3.01 19.53 5.29
CA ALA A 99 -2.63 18.13 5.45
C ALA A 99 -3.38 17.20 4.49
N ILE A 100 -4.70 17.36 4.34
CA ILE A 100 -5.48 16.57 3.37
C ILE A 100 -5.02 16.82 1.92
N LYS A 101 -4.80 18.07 1.52
CA LYS A 101 -4.34 18.38 0.15
C LYS A 101 -3.03 17.67 -0.17
N TRP A 102 -2.06 17.75 0.73
CA TRP A 102 -0.77 17.07 0.55
C TRP A 102 -0.92 15.54 0.54
N THR A 103 -1.82 14.99 1.36
CA THR A 103 -2.13 13.56 1.35
C THR A 103 -2.73 13.12 0.02
N ILE A 104 -3.67 13.90 -0.54
CA ILE A 104 -4.29 13.62 -1.84
C ILE A 104 -3.24 13.65 -2.94
N ILE A 105 -2.40 14.68 -2.98
CA ILE A 105 -1.33 14.82 -3.97
C ILE A 105 -0.36 13.63 -3.88
N GLY A 106 0.08 13.27 -2.66
CA GLY A 106 0.95 12.12 -2.45
C GLY A 106 0.32 10.81 -2.91
N SER A 107 -0.96 10.59 -2.59
CA SER A 107 -1.69 9.41 -3.05
C SER A 107 -1.85 9.35 -4.57
N ALA A 108 -2.11 10.51 -5.21
CA ALA A 108 -2.24 10.61 -6.65
C ALA A 108 -0.91 10.31 -7.36
N ILE A 109 0.24 10.68 -6.77
CA ILE A 109 1.56 10.35 -7.32
C ILE A 109 1.80 8.83 -7.29
N VAL A 110 1.49 8.17 -6.16
CA VAL A 110 1.67 6.71 -6.03
C VAL A 110 0.77 5.96 -7.02
N LEU A 111 -0.51 6.35 -7.09
CA LEU A 111 -1.46 5.75 -8.04
C LEU A 111 -1.12 6.08 -9.49
N GLY A 112 -0.66 7.30 -9.76
CA GLY A 112 -0.25 7.75 -11.09
C GLY A 112 0.98 6.99 -11.61
N ALA A 113 1.98 6.75 -10.75
CA ALA A 113 3.13 5.93 -11.10
C ALA A 113 2.72 4.49 -11.45
N TYR A 114 1.80 3.91 -10.68
CA TYR A 114 1.23 2.58 -10.99
C TYR A 114 0.46 2.57 -12.32
N ALA A 115 -0.32 3.61 -12.60
CA ALA A 115 -1.05 3.70 -13.86
C ALA A 115 -0.11 3.80 -15.08
N ILE A 116 0.98 4.58 -14.96
CA ILE A 116 1.96 4.74 -16.05
C ILE A 116 2.70 3.42 -16.33
N LYS A 117 3.09 2.65 -15.29
CA LYS A 117 3.75 1.35 -15.53
C LYS A 117 2.87 0.38 -16.31
N GLU A 118 1.57 0.39 -16.04
CA GLU A 118 0.62 -0.50 -16.68
C GLU A 118 0.51 -0.19 -18.17
N ILE A 119 0.51 1.10 -18.52
CA ILE A 119 0.49 1.55 -19.91
C ILE A 119 1.77 1.11 -20.64
N ILE A 120 2.94 1.27 -20.00
CA ILE A 120 4.23 0.87 -20.58
C ILE A 120 4.26 -0.66 -20.78
N TYR A 121 3.87 -1.43 -19.76
CA TYR A 121 3.83 -2.88 -19.82
C TYR A 121 2.93 -3.38 -20.95
N ASN A 122 1.70 -2.84 -21.03
CA ASN A 122 0.75 -3.21 -22.07
C ASN A 122 1.24 -2.84 -23.47
N THR A 123 1.93 -1.70 -23.62
CA THR A 123 2.50 -1.30 -24.91
C THR A 123 3.62 -2.24 -25.34
N VAL A 124 4.56 -2.57 -24.45
CA VAL A 124 5.67 -3.45 -24.78
C VAL A 124 5.18 -4.88 -25.04
N SER A 125 4.31 -5.42 -24.18
CA SER A 125 3.73 -6.75 -24.37
C SER A 125 2.91 -6.87 -25.66
N GLY A 126 2.18 -5.81 -26.03
CA GLY A 126 1.42 -5.75 -27.26
C GLY A 126 2.29 -5.80 -28.51
N LEU A 127 3.49 -5.22 -28.47
CA LEU A 127 4.46 -5.27 -29.57
C LEU A 127 5.15 -6.63 -29.69
N THR A 128 5.38 -7.32 -28.56
CA THR A 128 5.99 -8.67 -28.56
C THR A 128 5.02 -9.77 -29.02
N THR A 129 3.72 -9.60 -28.82
CA THR A 129 2.70 -10.63 -29.15
C THR A 129 2.14 -10.48 -30.58
N GLY A 130 2.34 -9.34 -31.24
CA GLY A 130 1.81 -9.02 -32.56
C GLY A 130 2.68 -9.44 -33.76
N LEU A 131 3.75 -10.20 -33.52
CA LEU A 131 4.62 -10.85 -34.52
C LEU A 131 4.61 -12.36 -34.28
#